data_AF-A0A2M8BZY3-F1
#
_entry.id   AF-A0A2M8BZY3-F1
#
_cell.length_a   1.000
_cell.length_b   1.000
_cell.length_c   1.000
_cell.angle_alpha   90.00
_cell.angle_beta   90.00
_cell.angle_gamma   90.00
#
_symmetry.space_group_name_H-M   'P 1'
#
loop_
_entity.id
_entity.type
_entity.pdbx_description
1 polymer ?
#
loop_
_entity_poly.entity_id
_entity_poly.type
_entity_poly.pdbx_seq_one_letter_code
_entity_poly.pdbx_strand_id
1 'polypeptide(L)'
;MRNPYSQLGWGLLLTGIALIPTSHLLLRSIPITALGISLVILGAICLALGRTRPRIPPEVSKLLMETGLENLGSLLEELGIKSKGVYLPSSLTTGKPRALIPLHNNPQFPKIAEPLPQRLIVSCGSNPEDVGILVTTIGSNIIDMLEIKPGPDSDEIATALTTILVGTLDIADSIKVSLD
;
A
#
# COMPACT_ATOMS: atom_id res chain seq x y z
N MET A 1 17.43 9.51 -7.29
CA MET A 1 17.21 10.98 -7.14
C MET A 1 17.40 11.32 -5.67
N ARG A 2 18.37 12.17 -5.33
CA ARG A 2 18.68 12.56 -3.94
C ARG A 2 17.49 13.35 -3.38
N ASN A 3 16.97 12.98 -2.20
CA ASN A 3 15.82 13.65 -1.63
C ASN A 3 16.19 15.11 -1.26
N PRO A 4 15.53 16.14 -1.83
CA PRO A 4 15.86 17.54 -1.58
C PRO A 4 15.75 17.91 -0.10
N TYR A 5 14.79 17.35 0.64
CA TYR A 5 14.64 17.56 2.08
C TYR A 5 15.79 16.94 2.88
N SER A 6 16.34 15.82 2.41
CA SER A 6 17.50 15.22 3.07
C SER A 6 18.76 16.05 2.87
N GLN A 7 18.95 16.65 1.69
CA GLN A 7 20.07 17.56 1.43
C GLN A 7 19.95 18.84 2.25
N LEU A 8 18.75 19.43 2.30
CA LEU A 8 18.45 20.59 3.14
C LEU A 8 18.69 20.28 4.62
N GLY A 9 18.18 19.14 5.09
CA GLY A 9 18.32 18.69 6.48
C GLY A 9 19.78 18.53 6.92
N TRP A 10 20.62 17.90 6.09
CA TRP A 10 22.05 17.80 6.36
C TRP A 10 22.76 19.16 6.38
N GLY A 11 22.42 20.05 5.45
CA GLY A 11 22.97 21.41 5.42
C GLY A 11 22.62 22.22 6.67
N LEU A 12 21.36 22.17 7.08
CA LEU A 12 20.84 22.82 8.29
C LEU A 12 21.51 22.28 9.57
N LEU A 13 21.65 20.95 9.68
CA LEU A 13 22.29 20.31 10.83
C LEU A 13 23.76 20.68 10.97
N LEU A 14 24.52 20.57 9.88
CA LEU A 14 25.96 20.89 9.89
C LEU A 14 26.19 22.37 10.21
N THR A 15 25.38 23.25 9.61
CA THR A 15 25.47 24.68 9.86
C THR A 15 25.12 25.02 11.30
N GLY A 16 24.03 24.45 11.85
CA GLY A 16 23.62 24.66 13.24
C GLY A 16 24.65 24.16 14.25
N ILE A 17 25.19 22.95 14.05
CA ILE A 17 26.24 22.37 14.90
C ILE A 17 27.51 23.21 14.88
N ALA A 18 27.89 23.77 13.72
CA ALA A 18 29.05 24.66 13.62
C ALA A 18 28.79 26.04 14.26
N LEU A 19 27.56 26.56 14.17
CA LEU A 19 27.17 27.87 14.66
C LEU A 19 27.06 27.94 16.20
N ILE A 20 26.63 26.86 16.85
CA ILE A 20 26.47 26.80 18.31
C ILE A 20 27.79 27.09 19.07
N PRO A 21 28.91 26.37 18.82
CA PRO A 21 30.16 26.62 19.53
C PRO A 21 30.78 27.96 19.14
N THR A 22 30.69 28.37 17.87
CA THR A 22 31.20 29.68 17.44
C THR A 22 30.45 30.82 18.10
N SER A 23 29.12 30.76 18.16
CA SER A 23 28.31 31.81 18.78
C SER A 23 28.44 31.88 20.30
N HIS A 24 28.56 30.72 20.98
CA HIS A 24 28.69 30.66 22.43
C HIS A 24 30.09 31.06 22.92
N LEU A 25 31.16 30.60 22.26
CA LEU A 25 32.54 30.83 22.71
C LEU A 25 33.15 32.13 22.16
N LEU A 26 32.93 32.48 20.88
CA LEU A 26 33.58 33.64 20.25
C LEU A 26 32.74 34.92 20.36
N LEU A 27 31.42 34.83 20.18
CA LEU A 27 30.55 36.02 20.13
C LEU A 27 29.80 36.32 21.44
N ARG A 28 29.83 35.38 22.41
CA ARG A 28 29.10 35.46 23.70
C ARG A 28 27.65 35.96 23.55
N SER A 29 26.99 35.55 22.46
CA SER A 29 25.68 36.08 22.07
C SER A 29 24.60 35.02 22.22
N ILE A 30 23.68 35.28 23.13
CA ILE A 30 22.48 34.48 23.38
C ILE A 30 21.57 34.37 22.14
N PRO A 31 21.35 35.42 21.30
CA PRO A 31 20.45 35.27 20.15
C PRO A 31 21.00 34.37 19.04
N ILE A 32 22.31 34.39 18.79
CA ILE A 32 22.92 33.58 17.71
C ILE A 32 22.99 32.11 18.12
N THR A 33 23.21 31.81 19.40
CA THR A 33 23.13 30.44 19.92
C THR A 33 21.73 29.86 19.78
N ALA A 34 20.69 30.65 20.09
CA ALA A 34 19.29 30.25 19.87
C ALA A 34 18.97 29.97 18.39
N LEU A 35 19.53 30.77 17.47
CA LEU A 35 19.43 30.54 16.03
C LEU A 35 20.10 29.21 15.63
N GLY A 36 21.30 28.94 16.15
CA GLY A 36 22.01 27.67 15.92
C GLY A 36 21.21 26.44 16.37
N ILE A 37 20.61 26.50 17.56
CA ILE A 37 19.73 25.44 18.07
C ILE A 37 18.50 25.26 17.17
N SER A 38 17.90 26.37 16.72
CA SER A 38 16.74 26.33 15.82
C SER A 38 17.07 25.68 14.47
N LEU A 39 18.26 25.96 13.91
CA LEU A 39 18.76 25.31 12.68
C LEU A 39 18.95 23.80 12.86
N VAL A 40 19.45 23.36 14.01
CA VAL A 40 19.61 21.93 14.33
C VAL A 40 18.24 21.25 14.40
N ILE A 41 17.28 21.84 15.11
CA ILE A 41 15.91 21.30 15.22
C ILE A 41 15.25 21.19 13.85
N LEU A 42 15.30 22.26 13.05
CA LEU A 42 14.71 22.28 11.71
C LEU A 42 15.41 21.28 10.77
N GLY A 43 16.74 21.15 10.87
CA GLY A 43 17.51 20.16 10.12
C GLY A 43 17.11 18.72 10.46
N ALA A 44 16.89 18.42 11.74
CA ALA A 44 16.40 17.12 12.19
C ALA A 44 14.99 16.81 11.64
N ILE A 45 14.07 17.80 11.68
CA ILE A 45 12.72 17.67 11.12
C ILE A 45 12.78 17.42 9.61
N CYS A 46 13.60 18.15 8.87
CA CYS A 46 13.76 17.94 7.41
C CYS A 46 14.32 16.55 7.07
N LEU A 47 15.24 16.01 7.88
CA LEU A 47 15.74 14.64 7.71
C LEU A 47 14.65 13.59 8.00
N ALA A 48 13.80 13.82 9.00
CA ALA A 48 12.67 12.95 9.30
C ALA A 48 11.64 12.96 8.16
N LEU A 49 11.23 14.16 7.70
CA LEU A 49 10.33 14.32 6.55
C LEU A 49 10.89 13.73 5.25
N GLY A 50 12.21 13.79 5.08
CA GLY A 50 12.89 13.16 3.95
C GLY A 50 12.76 11.62 3.93
N ARG A 51 12.41 10.99 5.06
CA ARG A 51 12.15 9.55 5.12
C ARG A 51 10.68 9.18 4.95
N THR A 52 9.76 10.10 5.27
CA THR A 52 8.31 9.82 5.28
C THR A 52 7.59 10.22 3.99
N ARG A 53 8.25 10.94 3.07
CA ARG A 53 7.68 11.24 1.75
C ARG A 53 7.42 9.94 0.97
N PRO A 54 6.18 9.70 0.50
CA PRO A 54 5.90 8.56 -0.37
C PRO A 54 6.74 8.68 -1.66
N ARG A 55 7.33 7.56 -2.07
CA ARG A 55 8.26 7.48 -3.22
C ARG A 55 7.57 7.84 -4.56
N ILE A 56 6.25 7.71 -4.60
CA ILE A 56 5.38 8.06 -5.72
C ILE A 56 4.31 9.01 -5.18
N PRO A 57 4.05 10.17 -5.82
CA PRO A 57 2.96 11.05 -5.42
C PRO A 57 1.62 10.32 -5.44
N PRO A 58 0.74 10.52 -4.45
CA PRO A 58 -0.54 9.82 -4.36
C PRO A 58 -1.42 10.06 -5.60
N GLU A 59 -1.33 11.23 -6.22
CA GLU A 59 -2.06 11.58 -7.45
C GLU A 59 -1.66 10.69 -8.62
N VAL A 60 -0.36 10.37 -8.75
CA VAL A 60 0.16 9.49 -9.80
C VAL A 60 -0.27 8.05 -9.54
N SER A 61 -0.22 7.59 -8.29
CA SER A 61 -0.70 6.26 -7.92
C SER A 61 -2.21 6.10 -8.21
N LYS A 62 -3.01 7.11 -7.88
CA LYS A 62 -4.44 7.15 -8.17
C LYS A 62 -4.70 7.08 -9.68
N LEU A 63 -4.02 7.92 -10.47
CA LEU A 63 -4.19 7.94 -11.93
C LEU A 63 -3.76 6.61 -12.58
N LEU A 64 -2.66 6.00 -12.12
CA LEU A 64 -2.22 4.68 -12.57
C LEU A 64 -3.25 3.59 -12.24
N MET A 65 -3.85 3.67 -11.05
CA MET A 65 -4.86 2.72 -10.61
C MET A 65 -6.18 2.88 -11.36
N GLU A 66 -6.67 4.11 -11.53
CA GLU A 66 -7.88 4.42 -12.31
C GLU A 66 -7.71 3.96 -13.76
N THR A 67 -6.62 4.35 -14.41
CA THR A 67 -6.30 3.90 -15.78
C THR A 67 -6.19 2.37 -15.87
N GLY A 68 -5.58 1.74 -14.87
CA GLY A 68 -5.45 0.28 -14.81
C GLY A 68 -6.81 -0.42 -14.68
N LEU A 69 -7.70 0.10 -13.84
CA LEU A 69 -9.05 -0.42 -13.64
C LEU A 69 -9.92 -0.20 -14.88
N GLU A 70 -9.85 0.95 -15.54
CA GLU A 70 -10.57 1.23 -16.79
C GLU A 70 -10.13 0.28 -17.92
N ASN A 71 -8.82 0.07 -18.07
CA ASN A 71 -8.29 -0.86 -19.06
C ASN A 71 -8.70 -2.31 -18.76
N LEU A 72 -8.62 -2.74 -17.50
CA LEU A 72 -9.06 -4.08 -17.10
C LEU A 72 -10.56 -4.25 -17.32
N GLY A 73 -11.37 -3.25 -16.96
CA GLY A 73 -12.82 -3.26 -17.22
C GLY A 73 -13.14 -3.43 -18.70
N SER A 74 -12.47 -2.64 -19.55
CA SER A 74 -12.63 -2.71 -21.00
C SER A 74 -12.24 -4.08 -21.56
N LEU A 75 -11.12 -4.66 -21.10
CA LEU A 75 -10.69 -6.00 -21.49
C LEU A 75 -11.68 -7.08 -21.04
N LEU A 76 -12.19 -6.99 -19.81
CA LEU A 76 -13.16 -7.95 -19.30
C LEU A 76 -14.49 -7.86 -20.06
N GLU A 77 -14.93 -6.66 -20.41
CA GLU A 77 -16.13 -6.41 -21.21
C GLU A 77 -15.98 -6.94 -22.63
N GLU A 78 -14.83 -6.69 -23.29
CA GLU A 78 -14.53 -7.19 -24.62
C GLU A 78 -14.41 -8.73 -24.67
N LEU A 79 -13.94 -9.35 -23.58
CA LEU A 79 -13.98 -10.80 -23.39
C LEU A 79 -15.39 -11.36 -23.13
N GLY A 80 -16.42 -10.51 -23.09
CA GLY A 80 -17.82 -10.91 -22.90
C GLY A 80 -18.13 -11.36 -21.47
N ILE A 81 -17.26 -11.04 -20.50
CA ILE A 81 -17.38 -11.52 -19.13
C ILE A 81 -18.45 -10.68 -18.41
N LYS A 82 -19.55 -11.35 -18.04
CA LYS A 82 -20.66 -10.74 -17.28
C LYS A 82 -20.77 -11.31 -15.87
N SER A 83 -19.92 -12.27 -15.53
CA SER A 83 -19.93 -12.98 -14.26
C SER A 83 -19.26 -12.16 -13.15
N LYS A 84 -19.63 -12.44 -11.90
CA LYS A 84 -18.96 -11.84 -10.74
C LYS A 84 -17.69 -12.63 -10.40
N GLY A 85 -16.63 -11.92 -10.04
CA GLY A 85 -15.42 -12.53 -9.52
C GLY A 85 -15.64 -13.18 -8.15
N VAL A 86 -14.98 -14.32 -7.93
CA VAL A 86 -14.97 -15.06 -6.67
C VAL A 86 -13.60 -14.92 -6.02
N TYR A 87 -13.55 -14.47 -4.78
CA TYR A 87 -12.30 -14.40 -4.02
C TYR A 87 -11.89 -15.78 -3.55
N LEU A 88 -10.65 -16.16 -3.86
CA LEU A 88 -10.04 -17.42 -3.46
C LEU A 88 -9.04 -17.19 -2.34
N PRO A 89 -9.08 -18.02 -1.27
CA PRO A 89 -8.11 -17.99 -0.19
C PRO A 89 -6.74 -18.45 -0.68
N SER A 90 -5.68 -18.02 0.03
CA SER A 90 -4.29 -18.40 -0.26
C SER A 90 -4.01 -19.90 -0.27
N SER A 91 -4.86 -20.71 0.38
CA SER A 91 -4.82 -22.17 0.34
C SER A 91 -5.14 -22.74 -1.04
N LEU A 92 -6.02 -22.08 -1.81
CA LEU A 92 -6.39 -22.49 -3.17
C LEU A 92 -5.53 -21.81 -4.25
N THR A 93 -4.74 -20.81 -3.88
CA THR A 93 -3.97 -19.98 -4.82
C THR A 93 -2.54 -19.79 -4.33
N THR A 94 -1.68 -20.80 -4.56
CA THR A 94 -0.20 -20.82 -4.36
C THR A 94 0.35 -19.71 -3.43
N GLY A 95 -0.14 -19.63 -2.19
CA GLY A 95 0.36 -18.74 -1.13
C GLY A 95 -0.23 -17.32 -1.02
N LYS A 96 -0.98 -16.80 -2.00
CA LYS A 96 -1.60 -15.46 -1.92
C LYS A 96 -3.07 -15.50 -2.31
N PRO A 97 -3.98 -14.83 -1.58
CA PRO A 97 -5.38 -14.76 -2.00
C PRO A 97 -5.47 -14.09 -3.36
N ARG A 98 -6.41 -14.48 -4.21
CA ARG A 98 -6.61 -13.92 -5.56
C ARG A 98 -8.09 -13.88 -5.90
N ALA A 99 -8.48 -13.14 -6.94
CA ALA A 99 -9.84 -13.22 -7.45
C ALA A 99 -9.87 -14.04 -8.73
N LEU A 100 -10.84 -14.93 -8.84
CA LEU A 100 -11.10 -15.74 -10.02
C LEU A 100 -12.38 -15.24 -10.69
N ILE A 101 -12.29 -14.91 -11.97
CA ILE A 101 -13.40 -14.40 -12.76
C ILE A 101 -13.77 -15.47 -13.80
N PRO A 102 -14.88 -16.21 -13.63
CA PRO A 102 -15.24 -17.28 -14.54
C PRO A 102 -15.66 -16.72 -15.90
N LEU A 103 -15.15 -17.27 -17.01
CA LEU A 103 -15.49 -16.81 -18.36
C LEU A 103 -16.93 -17.17 -18.73
N HIS A 104 -17.40 -18.32 -18.25
CA HIS A 104 -18.76 -18.77 -18.48
C HIS A 104 -19.63 -18.49 -17.24
N ASN A 105 -20.85 -18.03 -17.46
CA ASN A 105 -21.81 -17.83 -16.37
C ASN A 105 -22.47 -19.17 -16.03
N ASN A 106 -21.76 -20.01 -15.27
CA ASN A 106 -22.29 -21.28 -14.80
C ASN A 106 -23.14 -21.05 -13.53
N PRO A 107 -24.44 -21.41 -13.50
CA PRO A 107 -25.30 -21.19 -12.34
C PRO A 107 -24.83 -21.91 -11.07
N GLN A 108 -23.98 -22.93 -11.20
CA GLN A 108 -23.29 -23.57 -10.09
C GLN A 108 -21.78 -23.39 -10.26
N PHE A 109 -21.20 -22.51 -9.46
CA PHE A 109 -19.75 -22.33 -9.43
C PHE A 109 -19.08 -23.64 -8.99
N PRO A 110 -18.13 -24.19 -9.78
CA PRO A 110 -17.51 -25.47 -9.47
C PRO A 110 -16.77 -25.40 -8.14
N LYS A 111 -16.81 -26.49 -7.37
CA LYS A 111 -16.01 -26.61 -6.14
C LYS A 111 -14.55 -26.81 -6.54
N ILE A 112 -13.76 -25.75 -6.39
CA ILE A 112 -12.31 -25.79 -6.58
C ILE A 112 -11.69 -26.56 -5.41
N ALA A 113 -11.37 -27.83 -5.65
CA ALA A 113 -10.76 -28.71 -4.65
C ALA A 113 -9.22 -28.69 -4.70
N GLU A 114 -8.66 -28.33 -5.85
CA GLU A 114 -7.22 -28.34 -6.09
C GLU A 114 -6.64 -26.93 -6.20
N PRO A 115 -5.37 -26.74 -5.80
CA PRO A 115 -4.71 -25.45 -5.92
C PRO A 115 -4.54 -25.07 -7.40
N LEU A 116 -5.03 -23.87 -7.75
CA LEU A 116 -4.95 -23.37 -9.11
C LEU A 116 -3.52 -22.93 -9.46
N PRO A 117 -3.05 -23.19 -10.69
CA PRO A 117 -1.74 -22.74 -11.13
C PRO A 117 -1.68 -21.22 -11.22
N GLN A 118 -0.49 -20.62 -11.02
CA GLN A 118 -0.26 -19.18 -11.16
C GLN A 118 -0.23 -18.75 -12.63
N ARG A 119 -1.38 -18.79 -13.30
CA ARG A 119 -1.56 -18.37 -14.69
C ARG A 119 -2.73 -17.41 -14.80
N LEU A 120 -2.75 -16.59 -15.85
CA LEU A 120 -3.88 -15.69 -16.10
C LEU A 120 -5.15 -16.48 -16.41
N ILE A 121 -5.06 -17.53 -17.22
CA ILE A 121 -6.18 -18.41 -17.58
C ILE A 121 -6.02 -19.73 -16.84
N VAL A 122 -7.05 -20.14 -16.10
CA VAL A 122 -7.05 -21.35 -15.27
C VAL A 122 -8.35 -22.15 -15.46
N SER A 123 -8.24 -23.47 -15.39
CA SER A 123 -9.40 -24.36 -15.33
C SER A 123 -9.87 -24.47 -13.88
N CYS A 124 -11.16 -24.23 -13.66
CA CYS A 124 -11.81 -24.11 -12.35
C CYS A 124 -12.60 -25.37 -11.97
N GLY A 125 -12.75 -26.33 -12.90
CA GLY A 125 -13.62 -27.48 -12.75
C GLY A 125 -13.26 -28.61 -13.70
N SER A 126 -14.04 -29.69 -13.65
CA SER A 126 -13.82 -30.89 -14.46
C SER A 126 -14.26 -30.72 -15.92
N ASN A 127 -15.10 -29.72 -16.23
CA ASN A 127 -15.55 -29.49 -17.59
C ASN A 127 -14.54 -28.61 -18.34
N PRO A 128 -14.35 -28.85 -19.65
CA PRO A 128 -13.46 -28.04 -20.49
C PRO A 128 -13.93 -26.58 -20.62
N GLU A 129 -15.19 -26.30 -20.30
CA GLU A 129 -15.78 -24.96 -20.32
C GLU A 129 -15.64 -24.21 -18.98
N ASP A 130 -15.24 -24.91 -17.91
CA ASP A 130 -15.02 -24.31 -16.59
C ASP A 130 -13.66 -23.60 -16.57
N VAL A 131 -13.53 -22.51 -17.34
CA VAL A 131 -12.32 -21.70 -17.45
C VAL A 131 -12.59 -20.32 -16.87
N GLY A 132 -11.58 -19.78 -16.18
CA GLY A 132 -11.64 -18.46 -15.57
C GLY A 132 -10.33 -17.69 -15.69
N ILE A 133 -10.42 -16.39 -15.42
CA ILE A 133 -9.29 -15.49 -15.34
C ILE A 133 -8.91 -15.31 -13.87
N LEU A 134 -7.68 -15.66 -13.52
CA LEU A 134 -7.15 -15.47 -12.18
C LEU A 134 -6.38 -14.14 -12.11
N VAL A 135 -6.91 -13.19 -11.35
CA VAL A 135 -6.32 -11.85 -11.18
C VAL A 135 -5.80 -11.64 -9.77
N THR A 136 -4.66 -10.97 -9.67
CA THR A 136 -4.14 -10.48 -8.39
C THR A 136 -4.88 -9.21 -8.03
N THR A 137 -5.47 -9.15 -6.84
CA THR A 137 -6.16 -7.95 -6.38
C THR A 137 -5.22 -7.08 -5.57
N ILE A 138 -5.56 -5.80 -5.43
CA ILE A 138 -4.76 -4.87 -4.62
C ILE A 138 -4.70 -5.36 -3.17
N GLY A 139 -5.84 -5.86 -2.64
CA GLY A 139 -5.92 -6.47 -1.31
C GLY A 139 -4.95 -7.64 -1.11
N SER A 140 -4.72 -8.45 -2.15
CA SER A 140 -3.75 -9.55 -2.10
C SER A 140 -2.31 -9.10 -1.82
N ASN A 141 -1.93 -7.92 -2.30
CA ASN A 141 -0.59 -7.37 -2.09
C ASN A 141 -0.51 -6.55 -0.80
N ILE A 142 -1.60 -5.86 -0.44
CA ILE A 142 -1.68 -5.06 0.79
C ILE A 142 -1.55 -5.94 2.04
N ILE A 143 -2.07 -7.17 2.01
CA ILE A 143 -1.94 -8.11 3.14
C ILE A 143 -0.47 -8.40 3.50
N ASP A 144 0.44 -8.37 2.53
CA ASP A 144 1.88 -8.56 2.79
C ASP A 144 2.54 -7.33 3.42
N MET A 145 1.85 -6.18 3.43
CA MET A 145 2.31 -4.95 4.10
C MET A 145 1.97 -4.93 5.60
N LEU A 146 1.07 -5.81 6.05
CA LEU A 146 0.80 -6.00 7.48
C LEU A 146 1.93 -6.76 8.15
N GLU A 147 2.48 -6.20 9.22
CA GLU A 147 3.43 -6.91 10.08
C GLU A 147 2.77 -8.10 10.79
N ILE A 148 1.50 -7.96 11.16
CA ILE A 148 0.72 -8.97 11.88
C ILE A 148 -0.57 -9.21 11.10
N LYS A 149 -0.79 -10.47 10.68
CA LYS A 149 -2.05 -10.86 10.05
C LYS A 149 -3.15 -10.90 11.13
N PRO A 150 -4.32 -10.28 10.89
CA PRO A 150 -5.39 -10.27 11.89
C PRO A 150 -5.88 -11.70 12.13
N GLY A 151 -6.16 -12.02 13.39
CA GLY A 151 -6.92 -13.20 13.77
C GLY A 151 -8.42 -13.00 13.56
N PRO A 152 -9.25 -13.92 14.07
CA PRO A 152 -10.70 -13.91 13.82
C PRO A 152 -11.47 -12.86 14.65
N ASP A 153 -10.80 -12.12 15.52
CA ASP A 153 -11.44 -11.17 16.43
C ASP A 153 -11.77 -9.83 15.76
N SER A 154 -12.88 -9.21 16.15
CA SER A 154 -13.37 -7.96 15.54
C SER A 154 -12.38 -6.82 15.70
N ASP A 155 -11.73 -6.74 16.86
CA ASP A 155 -10.84 -5.65 17.22
C ASP A 155 -9.50 -5.79 16.49
N GLU A 156 -9.02 -7.03 16.31
CA GLU A 156 -7.83 -7.32 15.52
C GLU A 156 -8.05 -6.96 14.04
N ILE A 157 -9.21 -7.31 13.47
CA ILE A 157 -9.57 -6.96 12.09
C ILE A 157 -9.69 -5.43 11.94
N ALA A 158 -10.37 -4.76 12.88
CA ALA A 158 -10.51 -3.30 12.87
C ALA A 158 -9.14 -2.60 12.95
N THR A 159 -8.24 -3.11 13.79
CA THR A 159 -6.88 -2.60 13.93
C THR A 159 -6.09 -2.78 12.63
N ALA A 160 -6.07 -3.98 12.07
CA ALA A 160 -5.36 -4.26 10.82
C ALA A 160 -5.88 -3.40 9.65
N LEU A 161 -7.20 -3.27 9.52
CA LEU A 161 -7.81 -2.40 8.52
C LEU A 161 -7.45 -0.93 8.76
N THR A 162 -7.42 -0.47 10.01
CA THR A 162 -7.07 0.92 10.34
C THR A 162 -5.62 1.21 9.99
N THR A 163 -4.69 0.32 10.33
CA THR A 163 -3.27 0.42 9.97
C THR A 163 -3.09 0.49 8.45
N ILE A 164 -3.83 -0.33 7.70
CA ILE A 164 -3.73 -0.35 6.24
C ILE A 164 -4.43 0.86 5.60
N LEU A 165 -5.75 0.99 5.74
CA LEU A 165 -6.55 1.88 4.90
C LEU A 165 -6.40 3.34 5.33
N VAL A 166 -6.25 3.59 6.63
CA VAL A 166 -6.00 4.94 7.18
C VAL A 166 -4.51 5.20 7.24
N GLY A 167 -3.74 4.31 7.89
CA GLY A 167 -2.33 4.58 8.18
C GLY A 167 -1.39 4.47 6.98
N THR A 168 -1.57 3.45 6.13
CA THR A 168 -0.60 3.10 5.09
C THR A 168 -1.00 3.62 3.71
N LEU A 169 -2.28 3.45 3.36
CA LEU A 169 -2.82 3.79 2.05
C LEU A 169 -3.49 5.16 2.01
N ASP A 170 -3.87 5.72 3.16
CA ASP A 170 -4.52 7.03 3.28
C ASP A 170 -5.75 7.16 2.35
N ILE A 171 -6.57 6.10 2.29
CA ILE A 171 -7.77 6.01 1.42
C ILE A 171 -9.08 6.09 2.20
N ALA A 172 -9.05 6.08 3.54
CA ALA A 172 -10.22 6.18 4.39
C ALA A 172 -9.93 7.03 5.62
N ASP A 173 -10.90 7.82 6.06
CA ASP A 173 -10.77 8.64 7.28
C ASP A 173 -10.97 7.84 8.57
N SER A 174 -11.84 6.82 8.55
CA SER A 174 -12.13 5.95 9.70
C SER A 174 -12.75 4.62 9.27
N ILE A 175 -12.64 3.60 10.13
CA ILE A 175 -13.14 2.25 9.87
C ILE A 175 -13.88 1.73 11.10
N LYS A 176 -15.00 1.07 10.87
CA LYS A 176 -15.76 0.37 11.90
C LYS A 176 -16.08 -1.03 11.41
N VAL A 177 -15.75 -2.04 12.21
CA VAL A 177 -16.06 -3.44 11.94
C VAL A 177 -17.23 -3.86 12.82
N SER A 178 -18.23 -4.50 12.22
CA SER A 178 -19.33 -5.15 12.94
C SER A 178 -19.35 -6.60 12.46
N LEU A 179 -19.07 -7.54 13.35
CA LEU A 179 -19.32 -8.96 13.11
C LEU A 179 -20.71 -9.26 13.70
N ASP A 180 -21.67 -9.53 12.81
CA ASP A 180 -22.95 -10.15 13.17
C ASP A 180 -22.78 -11.67 13.35
#